data_AF-A0A936ZQI0-F1
#
_entry.id   AF-A0A936ZQI0-F1
#
_cell.length_a   1.000
_cell.length_b   1.000
_cell.length_c   1.000
_cell.angle_alpha   90.00
_cell.angle_beta   90.00
_cell.angle_gamma   90.00
#
_symmetry.space_group_name_H-M   'P 1'
#
loop_
_entity.id
_entity.type
_entity.pdbx_description
1 polymer ?
#
loop_
_entity_poly.entity_id
_entity_poly.type
_entity_poly.pdbx_seq_one_letter_code
_entity_poly.pdbx_strand_id
1 'polypeptide(L)' 'MADTRTVAVVGATGAQGGGLVRAIVDDPSAGFRARALTGDPHAAKASGLAGRGADIGRCAFGVSRPASPTWAARWA' A
#
# COMPACT_ATOMS: atom_id res chain seq x y z
N MET A 1 4.44 20.25 11.49
CA MET A 1 4.30 18.79 11.27
C MET A 1 3.67 18.63 9.90
N ALA A 2 4.45 18.28 8.88
CA ALA A 2 3.89 18.11 7.54
C ALA A 2 3.04 16.83 7.55
N ASP A 3 1.75 17.00 7.32
CA ASP A 3 0.78 15.92 7.25
C ASP A 3 1.18 15.00 6.08
N THR A 4 1.80 13.86 6.38
CA THR A 4 2.39 12.98 5.36
C THR A 4 1.26 12.29 4.62
N ARG A 5 1.07 12.63 3.35
CA ARG A 5 -0.07 12.14 2.57
C ARG A 5 0.14 10.68 2.19
N THR A 6 -0.82 9.81 2.54
CA THR A 6 -0.75 8.40 2.19
C THR A 6 -1.31 8.17 0.79
N VAL A 7 -0.52 7.56 -0.08
CA VAL A 7 -0.92 7.14 -1.43
C VAL A 7 -1.20 5.64 -1.41
N ALA A 8 -2.46 5.25 -1.60
CA ALA A 8 -2.85 3.86 -1.71
C ALA A 8 -2.65 3.36 -3.15
N VAL A 9 -1.80 2.35 -3.32
CA VAL A 9 -1.47 1.77 -4.62
C VAL A 9 -2.09 0.39 -4.72
N VAL A 10 -3.05 0.22 -5.63
CA VAL A 10 -3.64 -1.07 -5.91
C VAL A 10 -2.82 -1.83 -6.96
N GLY A 11 -2.76 -3.15 -6.84
CA GLY A 11 -1.89 -3.95 -7.70
C GLY A 11 -0.41 -3.68 -7.44
N ALA A 12 -0.06 -3.35 -6.18
CA ALA A 12 1.29 -2.95 -5.79
C ALA A 12 2.37 -4.02 -6.04
N THR A 13 2.00 -5.30 -6.13
CA THR A 13 2.93 -6.39 -6.46
C THR A 13 3.10 -6.62 -7.97
N GLY A 14 2.34 -5.90 -8.80
CA GLY A 14 2.44 -5.91 -10.26
C GLY A 14 3.57 -5.02 -10.79
N ALA A 15 3.77 -5.03 -12.11
CA ALA A 15 4.82 -4.25 -12.76
C ALA A 15 4.63 -2.73 -12.57
N GLN A 16 3.41 -2.23 -12.79
CA GLN A 16 3.08 -0.81 -12.70
C GLN A 16 3.01 -0.34 -11.25
N GLY A 17 2.15 -0.96 -10.43
CA GLY A 17 1.97 -0.59 -9.03
C GLY A 17 3.25 -0.76 -8.20
N GLY A 18 4.04 -1.79 -8.49
CA GLY A 18 5.31 -2.00 -7.81
C GLY A 18 6.36 -0.96 -8.16
N GLY A 19 6.38 -0.46 -9.41
CA GLY A 19 7.25 0.67 -9.78
C GLY A 19 6.89 1.93 -8.99
N LEU A 20 5.60 2.24 -8.88
CA LEU A 20 5.10 3.42 -8.15
C LEU A 20 5.43 3.36 -6.66
N VAL A 21 5.19 2.22 -5.99
CA VAL A 21 5.52 2.08 -4.56
C VAL A 21 7.01 2.28 -4.32
N ARG A 22 7.86 1.73 -5.19
CA ARG A 22 9.31 1.91 -5.08
C ARG A 22 9.71 3.37 -5.24
N ALA A 23 9.16 4.07 -6.23
CA ALA A 23 9.43 5.50 -6.45
C ALA A 23 9.05 6.36 -5.23
N ILE A 24 7.89 6.10 -4.62
CA ILE A 24 7.44 6.87 -3.44
C ILE A 24 8.34 6.59 -2.23
N VAL A 25 8.70 5.33 -2.00
CA VAL A 25 9.51 4.93 -0.84
C VAL A 25 10.96 5.39 -1.00
N ASP A 26 11.49 5.38 -2.22
CA ASP A 26 12.85 5.82 -2.53
C ASP A 26 12.97 7.36 -2.57
N ASP A 27 11.86 8.11 -2.59
CA ASP A 27 11.81 9.58 -2.52
C ASP A 27 10.99 10.08 -1.30
N PRO A 28 11.58 10.06 -0.09
CA PRO A 28 10.93 10.60 1.10
C PRO A 28 10.74 12.12 1.07
N SER A 29 11.45 12.84 0.19
CA SER A 29 11.34 14.30 0.06
C SER A 29 10.02 14.74 -0.58
N ALA A 30 9.39 13.85 -1.36
CA ALA A 30 8.09 14.07 -1.96
C ALA A 30 6.94 14.21 -0.93
N GLY A 31 7.16 13.84 0.34
CA GLY A 31 6.17 13.99 1.40
C GLY A 31 5.00 13.01 1.34
N PHE A 32 5.19 11.89 0.63
CA PHE A 32 4.20 10.82 0.50
C PHE A 32 4.61 9.55 1.22
N ARG A 33 3.62 8.82 1.73
CA ARG A 33 3.78 7.46 2.26
C ARG A 33 3.07 6.47 1.34
N ALA A 34 3.77 5.44 0.87
CA ALA A 34 3.15 4.42 0.02
C ALA A 34 2.41 3.38 0.87
N ARG A 35 1.14 3.13 0.54
CA ARG A 35 0.37 1.98 1.03
C ARG A 35 0.13 0.99 -0.11
N ALA A 36 0.88 -0.10 -0.10
CA ALA A 36 0.85 -1.16 -1.09
C ALA A 36 -0.31 -2.14 -0.81
N LEU A 37 -1.34 -2.09 -1.65
CA LEU A 37 -2.50 -2.98 -1.57
C LEU A 37 -2.27 -4.24 -2.44
N THR A 38 -2.41 -5.40 -1.80
CA THR A 38 -2.19 -6.72 -2.41
C THR A 38 -3.29 -7.70 -2.01
N GLY A 39 -3.58 -8.67 -2.88
CA GLY A 39 -4.49 -9.79 -2.56
C GLY A 39 -3.97 -10.64 -1.41
N ASP A 40 -2.65 -10.85 -1.36
CA ASP A 40 -1.96 -11.55 -0.28
C ASP A 40 -0.84 -10.68 0.31
N PRO A 41 -0.95 -10.23 1.58
CA PRO A 41 0.08 -9.45 2.26
C PRO A 41 1.31 -10.27 2.65
N HIS A 42 1.25 -11.60 2.64
CA HIS A 42 2.37 -12.47 3.01
C HIS A 42 3.17 -12.99 1.81
N ALA A 43 2.75 -12.65 0.58
CA ALA A 43 3.47 -13.00 -0.62
C ALA A 43 4.89 -12.39 -0.61
N ALA A 44 5.89 -13.11 -1.11
CA ALA A 44 7.29 -12.67 -1.12
C ALA A 44 7.47 -11.26 -1.74
N LYS A 45 6.72 -10.93 -2.79
CA LYS A 45 6.73 -9.59 -3.40
C LYS A 45 6.22 -8.49 -2.46
N ALA A 46 5.19 -8.78 -1.65
CA ALA A 46 4.66 -7.86 -0.65
C ALA A 46 5.64 -7.66 0.50
N SER A 47 6.26 -8.75 0.99
CA SER A 47 7.33 -8.69 2.00
C SER A 47 8.52 -7.87 1.51
N GLY A 48 8.88 -7.98 0.23
CA GLY A 48 9.92 -7.16 -0.39
C GLY A 48 9.61 -5.67 -0.37
N LEU A 49 8.35 -5.28 -0.60
CA LEU A 49 7.93 -3.86 -0.49
C LEU A 49 7.89 -3.39 0.97
N ALA A 50 7.45 -4.26 1.90
CA ALA A 50 7.48 -3.97 3.33
C ALA A 50 8.89 -3.69 3.83
N GLY A 51 9.87 -4.51 3.40
CA GLY A 51 11.28 -4.34 3.74
C GLY A 51 11.90 -3.02 3.27
N ARG A 52 11.31 -2.37 2.26
CA ARG A 52 11.73 -1.03 1.81
C ARG A 52 11.06 0.10 2.59
N GLY A 53 10.01 -0.16 3.36
CA GLY A 53 9.27 0.84 4.14
C GLY A 53 7.84 1.12 3.66
N ALA A 54 7.30 0.33 2.73
CA ALA A 54 5.91 0.45 2.29
C ALA A 54 4.93 -0.12 3.34
N ASP A 55 3.77 0.52 3.52
CA ASP A 55 2.66 0.01 4.33
C ASP A 55 1.90 -1.07 3.55
N ILE A 56 1.84 -2.30 4.04
CA ILE A 56 1.12 -3.38 3.33
C ILE A 56 -0.34 -3.46 3.80
N GLY A 57 -1.26 -3.45 2.83
CA GLY A 57 -2.69 -3.66 3.07
C GLY A 57 -3.24 -4.81 2.21
N ARG A 58 -4.21 -5.54 2.77
CA ARG A 58 -4.99 -6.52 2.02
C ARG A 58 -6.06 -5.79 1.19
N CYS A 59 -6.19 -6.16 -0.08
CA CYS A 59 -7.28 -5.73 -0.95
C CYS A 59 -7.81 -6.93 -1.72
N ALA A 60 -9.12 -7.14 -1.68
CA ALA A 60 -9.82 -8.09 -2.53
C ALA A 60 -10.67 -7.29 -3.52
N PHE A 61 -10.52 -7.56 -4.81
CA PHE A 61 -11.38 -7.00 -5.83
C PHE A 61 -12.67 -7.82 -5.96
N GLY A 62 -13.77 -7.15 -6.31
CA GLY A 62 -15.07 -7.82 -6.53
C GLY A 62 -15.87 -8.08 -5.26
N VAL A 63 -15.42 -7.63 -4.08
CA VAL A 63 -16.23 -7.62 -2.86
C VAL A 63 -16.89 -6.25 -2.69
N SER A 64 -18.23 -6.21 -2.70
CA SER A 64 -19.01 -4.99 -2.47
C SER A 64 -19.02 -4.56 -1.01
N ARG A 65 -18.65 -5.46 -0.09
CA ARG A 65 -18.46 -5.18 1.33
C ARG A 65 -17.00 -5.37 1.74
N PRO A 66 -16.46 -4.47 2.57
CA PRO A 66 -15.16 -4.64 3.17
C PRO A 66 -15.16 -5.87 4.07
N ALA A 67 -14.03 -6.61 4.08
CA ALA A 67 -13.89 -7.85 4.84
C ALA A 67 -14.05 -7.67 6.37
N SER A 68 -13.92 -6.44 6.88
CA SER A 68 -14.20 -6.12 8.28
C SER A 68 -14.77 -4.70 8.44
N PRO A 69 -15.61 -4.45 9.46
CA PRO A 69 -16.11 -3.10 9.79
C PRO A 69 -14.99 -2.14 10.22
N THR A 70 -13.84 -2.65 10.68
CA THR A 70 -12.66 -1.87 11.06
C THR A 70 -11.87 -1.31 9.87
N TRP A 71 -12.22 -1.69 8.64
CA TRP A 71 -11.50 -1.23 7.45
C TRP A 71 -11.48 0.31 7.39
N ALA A 72 -12.63 0.98 7.59
CA ALA A 72 -12.77 2.43 7.49
C ALA A 72 -11.94 3.15 8.55
N ALA A 73 -11.85 2.59 9.76
CA ALA A 73 -11.02 3.11 10.84
C ALA A 73 -9.51 2.98 10.57
N ARG A 74 -9.08 2.12 9.63
CA ARG A 74 -7.67 2.04 9.18
C ARG A 74 -7.33 3.05 8.08
N TRP A 75 -8.28 3.86 7.64
CA TRP A 75 -8.11 4.95 6.65
C TRP A 75 -8.26 6.35 7.26
N ALA A 76 -8.83 6.47 8.46
CA ALA A 76 -8.79 7.66 9.29
C ALA A 76 -7.44 7.76 10.02
#